data_AF-A0A3C0WST7-F1
#
_entry.id   AF-A0A3C0WST7-F1
#
_cell.length_a   1.000
_cell.length_b   1.000
_cell.length_c   1.000
_cell.angle_alpha   90.00
_cell.angle_beta   90.00
_cell.angle_gamma   90.00
#
_symmetry.space_group_name_H-M   'P 1'
#
loop_
_entity.id
_entity.type
_entity.pdbx_description
1 polymer ?
#
loop_
_entity_poly.entity_id
_entity_poly.type
_entity_poly.pdbx_seq_one_letter_code
_entity_poly.pdbx_strand_id
1 'polypeptide(L)'
;MIFNRLKHHRPGQRGQGLVEFALAFPVFLLIILGVFEFGRLFITYTSIYAAAREGARFGAAVENVVNSCAGVEAQAQRAGFIAGNLNVLIQHDSGPGSPVASGCGTTLGERIIVTASIPYESVTGIIPDLTLSSVARRTIIREVHLVWTLPPPDAPTATPKPAASEEAPEATSTPGASPTPPPTSTPTTEGVCNGTITWTAGTNGASTATFTNNSGEQYTLTSIIVTWAKKDPLLNEVIYVNGIYDPISGLLLTSPATVEIPDWVVGTGTTQFEFVFSENNAKFTGVSLIMEDGSGKPCQVW
;
A
#
# COMPACT_ATOMS: atom_id res chain seq x y z
N MET A 1 63.59 91.57 -4.70
CA MET A 1 62.13 91.28 -4.67
C MET A 1 61.94 89.80 -4.40
N ILE A 2 61.20 89.43 -3.35
CA ILE A 2 60.90 88.02 -3.03
C ILE A 2 59.42 87.79 -3.35
N PHE A 3 59.13 86.96 -4.35
CA PHE A 3 57.76 86.58 -4.70
C PHE A 3 57.30 85.42 -3.81
N ASN A 4 56.50 85.74 -2.78
CA ASN A 4 55.92 84.74 -1.91
C ASN A 4 54.73 84.04 -2.62
N ARG A 5 54.93 82.82 -3.14
CA ARG A 5 53.83 82.03 -3.72
C ARG A 5 52.90 81.54 -2.60
N LEU A 6 51.74 82.18 -2.46
CA LEU A 6 50.65 81.66 -1.64
C LEU A 6 50.20 80.29 -2.17
N LYS A 7 50.51 79.23 -1.41
CA LYS A 7 50.19 77.84 -1.75
C LYS A 7 48.70 77.58 -1.51
N HIS A 8 47.89 77.82 -2.55
CA HIS A 8 46.44 77.67 -2.51
C HIS A 8 46.03 76.23 -2.17
N HIS A 9 45.65 75.97 -0.90
CA HIS A 9 45.08 74.70 -0.47
C HIS A 9 43.70 74.54 -1.11
N ARG A 10 43.55 73.57 -2.02
CA ARG A 10 42.24 73.16 -2.55
C ARG A 10 41.54 72.26 -1.53
N PRO A 11 40.43 72.68 -0.89
CA PRO A 11 39.67 71.83 0.02
C PRO A 11 38.72 70.92 -0.79
N GLY A 12 39.27 69.96 -1.53
CA GLY A 12 38.54 69.27 -2.60
C GLY A 12 38.17 67.79 -2.39
N GLN A 13 38.88 67.04 -1.54
CA GLN A 13 38.84 65.56 -1.59
C GLN A 13 38.25 64.86 -0.37
N ARG A 14 38.03 65.55 0.75
CA ARG A 14 37.56 64.90 2.00
C ARG A 14 36.07 64.54 2.03
N GLY A 15 35.26 65.06 1.09
CA GLY A 15 33.82 64.78 0.99
C GLY A 15 33.44 63.76 -0.09
N GLN A 16 34.30 63.53 -1.11
CA GLN A 16 33.93 62.77 -2.30
C GLN A 16 33.56 61.31 -2.00
N GLY A 17 34.39 60.59 -1.24
CA GLY A 17 34.11 59.19 -0.88
C GLY A 17 32.87 59.00 -0.02
N LEU A 18 32.44 60.03 0.74
CA LEU A 18 31.19 60.00 1.50
C LEU A 18 29.97 60.12 0.57
N VAL A 19 30.08 60.92 -0.49
CA VAL A 19 29.04 61.03 -1.54
C VAL A 19 28.95 59.75 -2.37
N GLU A 20 30.09 59.16 -2.76
CA GLU A 20 30.14 57.89 -3.49
C GLU A 20 29.52 56.75 -2.66
N PHE A 21 29.85 56.66 -1.37
CA PHE A 21 29.21 55.71 -0.45
C PHE A 21 27.70 55.97 -0.29
N ALA A 22 27.28 57.22 -0.14
CA ALA A 22 25.86 57.57 0.00
C ALA A 22 25.02 57.22 -1.26
N LEU A 23 25.63 57.17 -2.44
CA LEU A 23 24.98 56.72 -3.67
C LEU A 23 24.97 55.20 -3.85
N ALA A 24 26.02 54.50 -3.41
CA ALA A 24 26.11 53.04 -3.51
C ALA A 24 25.28 52.32 -2.42
N PHE A 25 25.21 52.89 -1.21
CA PHE A 25 24.58 52.26 -0.05
C PHE A 25 23.09 51.91 -0.24
N PRO A 26 22.23 52.77 -0.83
CA PRO A 26 20.82 52.41 -1.08
C PRO A 26 20.65 51.22 -2.03
N VAL A 27 21.51 51.10 -3.06
CA VAL A 27 21.48 49.98 -4.02
C VAL A 27 21.93 48.69 -3.33
N PHE A 28 22.99 48.75 -2.54
CA PHE A 28 23.45 47.63 -1.73
C PHE A 28 22.40 47.14 -0.74
N LEU A 29 21.70 48.08 -0.07
CA LEU A 29 20.64 47.77 0.88
C LEU A 29 19.41 47.14 0.18
N LEU A 30 19.02 47.62 -1.00
CA LEU A 30 17.97 46.99 -1.82
C LEU A 30 18.33 45.55 -2.21
N ILE A 31 19.57 45.26 -2.59
CA ILE A 31 20.02 43.91 -2.94
C ILE A 31 19.93 42.98 -1.70
N ILE A 32 20.39 43.45 -0.54
CA ILE A 32 20.29 42.68 0.72
C ILE A 32 18.84 42.38 1.08
N LEU A 33 17.96 43.39 1.04
CA LEU A 33 16.54 43.22 1.33
C LEU A 33 15.88 42.24 0.34
N GLY A 34 16.19 42.33 -0.95
CA GLY A 34 15.70 41.40 -1.97
C GLY A 34 16.13 39.95 -1.72
N VAL A 35 17.37 39.72 -1.29
CA VAL A 35 17.87 38.38 -0.93
C VAL A 35 17.16 37.82 0.31
N PHE A 36 16.94 38.65 1.34
CA PHE A 36 16.18 38.25 2.53
C PHE A 36 14.72 37.93 2.22
N GLU A 37 14.04 38.76 1.43
CA GLU A 37 12.64 38.57 1.02
C GLU A 37 12.49 37.30 0.18
N PHE A 38 13.36 37.08 -0.81
CA PHE A 38 13.38 35.86 -1.61
C PHE A 38 13.66 34.61 -0.75
N GLY A 39 14.57 34.71 0.22
CA GLY A 39 14.86 33.64 1.17
C GLY A 39 13.62 33.24 2.00
N ARG A 40 12.85 34.22 2.50
CA ARG A 40 11.59 33.94 3.20
C ARG A 40 10.56 33.29 2.27
N LEU A 41 10.34 33.85 1.08
CA LEU A 41 9.39 33.29 0.10
C LEU A 41 9.74 31.83 -0.24
N PHE A 42 11.01 31.52 -0.48
CA PHE A 42 11.46 30.16 -0.80
C PHE A 42 11.25 29.18 0.37
N ILE A 43 11.56 29.59 1.59
CA ILE A 43 11.33 28.77 2.80
C ILE A 43 9.82 28.51 2.99
N THR A 44 8.98 29.54 2.88
CA THR A 44 7.52 29.39 2.94
C THR A 44 7.01 28.44 1.85
N TYR A 45 7.46 28.60 0.60
CA TYR A 45 7.07 27.73 -0.52
C TYR A 45 7.44 26.26 -0.28
N THR A 46 8.67 25.98 0.15
CA THR A 46 9.12 24.60 0.44
C THR A 46 8.34 23.98 1.62
N SER A 47 7.94 24.79 2.61
CA SER A 47 7.07 24.34 3.70
C SER A 47 5.65 24.00 3.25
N ILE A 48 5.03 24.82 2.39
CA ILE A 48 3.71 24.51 1.79
C ILE A 48 3.80 23.25 0.90
N TYR A 49 4.89 23.08 0.16
CA TYR A 49 5.12 21.87 -0.64
C TYR A 49 5.21 20.61 0.23
N ALA A 50 5.93 20.66 1.35
CA ALA A 50 6.00 19.57 2.32
C ALA A 50 4.62 19.27 2.96
N ALA A 51 3.87 20.32 3.35
CA ALA A 51 2.53 20.22 3.92
C ALA A 51 1.56 19.44 3.03
N ALA A 52 1.42 19.84 1.76
CA ALA A 52 0.54 19.17 0.80
C ALA A 52 0.97 17.70 0.62
N ARG A 53 2.28 17.46 0.44
CA ARG A 53 2.83 16.11 0.20
C ARG A 53 2.61 15.16 1.37
N GLU A 54 2.79 15.60 2.61
CA GLU A 54 2.59 14.77 3.80
C GLU A 54 1.12 14.59 4.16
N GLY A 55 0.27 15.61 3.99
CA GLY A 55 -1.18 15.44 4.10
C GLY A 55 -1.71 14.39 3.12
N ALA A 56 -1.32 14.47 1.85
CA ALA A 56 -1.71 13.50 0.84
C ALA A 56 -1.15 12.08 1.12
N ARG A 57 0.08 11.98 1.66
CA ARG A 57 0.64 10.67 2.07
C ARG A 57 -0.13 10.06 3.23
N PHE A 58 -0.51 10.87 4.22
CA PHE A 58 -1.28 10.41 5.38
C PHE A 58 -2.68 9.93 4.97
N GLY A 59 -3.43 10.75 4.22
CA GLY A 59 -4.80 10.39 3.82
C GLY A 59 -4.89 9.19 2.88
N ALA A 60 -3.83 8.93 2.11
CA ALA A 60 -3.76 7.77 1.21
C ALA A 60 -3.53 6.43 1.92
N ALA A 61 -2.95 6.43 3.13
CA ALA A 61 -2.47 5.22 3.80
C ALA A 61 -3.03 4.98 5.20
N VAL A 62 -3.61 6.00 5.85
CA VAL A 62 -4.10 5.90 7.23
C VAL A 62 -5.63 5.84 7.26
N GLU A 63 -6.14 4.72 7.78
CA GLU A 63 -7.53 4.60 8.17
C GLU A 63 -7.72 5.06 9.62
N ASN A 64 -8.56 6.08 9.82
CA ASN A 64 -9.04 6.48 11.13
C ASN A 64 -10.55 6.58 11.08
N VAL A 65 -11.19 5.67 11.81
CA VAL A 65 -12.58 5.85 12.25
C VAL A 65 -12.60 7.13 13.11
N VAL A 66 -13.59 7.98 12.85
CA VAL A 66 -13.69 9.38 13.33
C VAL A 66 -12.63 10.34 12.74
N ASN A 67 -13.10 11.22 11.84
CA ASN A 67 -12.39 12.40 11.31
C ASN A 67 -11.12 12.17 10.47
N SER A 68 -11.17 11.25 9.48
CA SER A 68 -10.09 11.03 8.50
C SER A 68 -9.52 12.34 7.88
N CYS A 69 -10.32 13.39 7.67
CA CYS A 69 -9.83 14.67 7.13
C CYS A 69 -9.19 15.61 8.15
N ALA A 70 -9.61 15.59 9.42
CA ALA A 70 -8.93 16.36 10.46
C ALA A 70 -7.51 15.82 10.70
N GLY A 71 -7.30 14.51 10.56
CA GLY A 71 -5.96 13.89 10.60
C GLY A 71 -5.07 14.36 9.45
N VAL A 72 -5.60 14.40 8.22
CA VAL A 72 -4.90 14.92 7.02
C VAL A 72 -4.54 16.40 7.19
N GLU A 73 -5.47 17.23 7.66
CA GLU A 73 -5.24 18.65 7.92
C GLU A 73 -4.18 18.86 9.00
N ALA A 74 -4.32 18.19 10.15
CA ALA A 74 -3.35 18.29 11.24
C ALA A 74 -1.95 17.85 10.82
N GLN A 75 -1.82 16.80 9.99
CA GLN A 75 -0.54 16.36 9.46
C GLN A 75 0.05 17.35 8.45
N ALA A 76 -0.78 17.93 7.58
CA ALA A 76 -0.36 18.98 6.66
C ALA A 76 0.13 20.23 7.40
N GLN A 77 -0.61 20.69 8.41
CA GLN A 77 -0.22 21.82 9.27
C GLN A 77 1.09 21.54 10.03
N ARG A 78 1.28 20.33 10.58
CA ARG A 78 2.54 19.92 11.24
C ARG A 78 3.74 19.93 10.30
N ALA A 79 3.61 19.36 9.10
CA ALA A 79 4.67 19.37 8.09
C ALA A 79 4.92 20.79 7.51
N GLY A 80 3.89 21.64 7.52
CA GLY A 80 3.89 23.01 7.03
C GLY A 80 4.18 24.11 8.06
N PHE A 81 4.57 23.75 9.29
CA PHE A 81 4.63 24.67 10.43
C PHE A 81 5.42 25.97 10.18
N ILE A 82 6.49 25.92 9.37
CA ILE A 82 7.33 27.08 9.07
C ILE A 82 6.58 28.17 8.27
N ALA A 83 5.61 27.78 7.44
CA ALA A 83 4.73 28.73 6.75
C ALA A 83 3.68 29.36 7.69
N GLY A 84 3.40 28.75 8.86
CA GLY A 84 2.36 29.20 9.80
C GLY A 84 1.01 28.54 9.55
N ASN A 85 -0.08 29.29 9.71
CA ASN A 85 -1.45 28.79 9.60
C ASN A 85 -1.83 28.60 8.12
N LEU A 86 -1.61 27.39 7.61
CA LEU A 86 -1.99 26.99 6.26
C LEU A 86 -3.50 26.77 6.14
N ASN A 87 -4.09 27.29 5.07
CA ASN A 87 -5.40 26.86 4.59
C ASN A 87 -5.24 25.55 3.79
N VAL A 88 -5.77 24.46 4.33
CA VAL A 88 -5.65 23.11 3.76
C VAL A 88 -7.00 22.66 3.20
N LEU A 89 -7.13 22.68 1.87
CA LEU A 89 -8.29 22.14 1.17
C LEU A 89 -8.05 20.66 0.82
N ILE A 90 -8.95 19.79 1.26
CA ILE A 90 -8.89 18.35 1.04
C ILE A 90 -10.04 17.93 0.11
N GLN A 91 -9.68 17.25 -0.96
CA GLN A 91 -10.58 16.77 -2.02
C GLN A 91 -10.18 15.35 -2.43
N HIS A 92 -11.03 14.68 -3.20
CA HIS A 92 -10.73 13.39 -3.84
C HIS A 92 -11.33 13.32 -5.25
N ASP A 93 -10.76 12.44 -6.07
CA ASP A 93 -11.29 12.10 -7.39
C ASP A 93 -11.10 10.60 -7.68
N SER A 94 -11.90 10.04 -8.59
CA SER A 94 -11.80 8.64 -9.03
C SER A 94 -10.76 8.43 -10.15
N GLY A 95 -9.92 9.44 -10.44
CA GLY A 95 -8.91 9.39 -11.50
C GLY A 95 -8.75 10.69 -12.29
N PRO A 96 -7.79 10.76 -13.22
CA PRO A 96 -7.60 11.92 -14.08
C PRO A 96 -8.85 12.22 -14.92
N GLY A 97 -9.48 13.37 -14.69
CA GLY A 97 -10.64 13.83 -15.47
C GLY A 97 -12.01 13.44 -14.92
N SER A 98 -12.08 12.69 -13.81
CA SER A 98 -13.34 12.52 -13.08
C SER A 98 -13.73 13.81 -12.33
N PRO A 99 -15.00 13.98 -11.92
CA PRO A 99 -15.39 15.03 -10.98
C PRO A 99 -14.55 14.99 -9.70
N VAL A 100 -14.29 16.19 -9.13
CA VAL A 100 -13.56 16.33 -7.86
C VAL A 100 -14.56 16.62 -6.75
N ALA A 101 -14.58 15.78 -5.72
CA ALA A 101 -15.44 15.91 -4.56
C ALA A 101 -14.67 16.44 -3.34
N SER A 102 -15.36 17.12 -2.42
CA SER A 102 -14.78 17.60 -1.16
C SER A 102 -14.67 16.48 -0.12
N GLY A 103 -13.62 16.50 0.69
CA GLY A 103 -13.32 15.45 1.67
C GLY A 103 -12.29 14.44 1.16
N CYS A 104 -12.02 13.40 1.93
CA CYS A 104 -10.78 12.61 1.80
C CYS A 104 -10.81 11.46 0.80
N GLY A 105 -11.99 11.09 0.30
CA GLY A 105 -12.21 9.79 -0.33
C GLY A 105 -12.25 8.68 0.71
N THR A 106 -13.04 7.65 0.42
CA THR A 106 -13.13 6.42 1.23
C THR A 106 -12.93 5.17 0.39
N THR A 107 -13.05 5.27 -0.93
CA THR A 107 -12.94 4.14 -1.85
C THR A 107 -11.47 3.88 -2.19
N LEU A 108 -11.09 2.60 -2.35
CA LEU A 108 -9.79 2.24 -2.90
C LEU A 108 -9.64 2.74 -4.34
N GLY A 109 -8.41 3.05 -4.74
CA GLY A 109 -8.11 3.49 -6.11
C GLY A 109 -8.49 4.95 -6.42
N GLU A 110 -9.37 5.58 -5.64
CA GLU A 110 -9.54 7.03 -5.61
C GLU A 110 -8.21 7.71 -5.27
N ARG A 111 -8.09 8.99 -5.65
CA ARG A 111 -6.91 9.81 -5.37
C ARG A 111 -7.30 10.92 -4.42
N ILE A 112 -6.70 10.94 -3.24
CA ILE A 112 -6.78 12.10 -2.36
C ILE A 112 -5.94 13.24 -2.95
N ILE A 113 -6.50 14.44 -2.93
CA ILE A 113 -5.93 15.69 -3.40
C ILE A 113 -5.84 16.62 -2.18
N VAL A 114 -4.63 17.00 -1.80
CA VAL A 114 -4.40 17.95 -0.70
C VAL A 114 -3.78 19.21 -1.27
N THR A 115 -4.48 20.33 -1.09
CA THR A 115 -4.06 21.66 -1.50
C THR A 115 -3.74 22.47 -0.26
N ALA A 116 -2.45 22.76 -0.03
CA ALA A 116 -2.02 23.67 1.03
C ALA A 116 -1.79 25.06 0.45
N SER A 117 -2.30 26.09 1.12
CA SER A 117 -2.25 27.48 0.63
C SER A 117 -2.10 28.50 1.76
N ILE A 118 -1.48 29.65 1.47
CA ILE A 118 -1.36 30.78 2.41
C ILE A 118 -1.19 32.10 1.62
N PRO A 119 -1.76 33.23 2.07
CA PRO A 119 -1.33 34.55 1.60
C PRO A 119 0.10 34.83 2.04
N TYR A 120 0.98 35.20 1.10
CA TYR A 120 2.32 35.69 1.39
C TYR A 120 2.29 37.22 1.49
N GLU A 121 2.54 37.72 2.70
CA GLU A 121 2.73 39.14 2.98
C GLU A 121 4.22 39.50 2.92
N SER A 122 4.56 40.48 2.09
CA SER A 122 5.93 40.95 1.88
C SER A 122 6.36 41.92 2.99
N VAL A 123 7.52 41.69 3.60
CA VAL A 123 8.04 42.56 4.68
C VAL A 123 8.60 43.86 4.11
N THR A 124 9.20 43.79 2.92
CA THR A 124 9.85 44.90 2.24
C THR A 124 8.92 45.64 1.27
N GLY A 125 7.74 45.07 0.96
CA GLY A 125 6.82 45.59 -0.06
C GLY A 125 7.33 45.46 -1.50
N ILE A 126 8.48 44.79 -1.73
CA ILE A 126 9.06 44.59 -3.07
C ILE A 126 8.27 43.52 -3.85
N ILE A 127 7.86 42.46 -3.16
CA ILE A 127 7.00 41.41 -3.71
C ILE A 127 5.53 41.81 -3.47
N PRO A 128 4.65 41.78 -4.50
CA PRO A 128 3.22 42.03 -4.32
C PRO A 128 2.53 40.87 -3.59
N ASP A 129 1.39 41.16 -2.96
CA ASP A 129 0.60 40.15 -2.26
C ASP A 129 0.19 39.00 -3.19
N LEU A 130 0.51 37.77 -2.77
CA LEU A 130 0.39 36.55 -3.56
C LEU A 130 -0.05 35.39 -2.68
N THR A 131 -1.10 34.67 -3.06
CA THR A 131 -1.41 33.38 -2.46
C THR A 131 -0.48 32.29 -3.00
N LEU A 132 0.45 31.84 -2.15
CA LEU A 132 1.26 30.65 -2.43
C LEU A 132 0.39 29.41 -2.22
N SER A 133 0.48 28.45 -3.16
CA SER A 133 -0.29 27.20 -3.11
C SER A 133 0.51 26.03 -3.66
N SER A 134 0.35 24.86 -3.04
CA SER A 134 0.89 23.58 -3.53
C SER A 134 -0.18 22.50 -3.47
N VAL A 135 -0.23 21.65 -4.51
CA VAL A 135 -1.19 20.54 -4.61
C VAL A 135 -0.42 19.22 -4.71
N ALA A 136 -0.72 18.29 -3.81
CA ALA A 136 -0.25 16.92 -3.90
C ALA A 136 -1.42 15.96 -4.14
N ARG A 137 -1.16 14.88 -4.89
CA ARG A 137 -2.13 13.82 -5.18
C ARG A 137 -1.53 12.46 -4.85
N ARG A 138 -2.32 11.57 -4.24
CA ARG A 138 -1.93 10.19 -3.92
C ARG A 138 -3.13 9.25 -4.06
N THR A 139 -2.92 8.10 -4.69
CA THR A 139 -3.91 7.02 -4.72
C THR A 139 -4.10 6.44 -3.33
N ILE A 140 -5.35 6.25 -2.92
CA ILE A 140 -5.75 5.61 -1.67
C ILE A 140 -5.48 4.11 -1.78
N ILE A 141 -4.63 3.63 -0.88
CA ILE A 141 -4.25 2.22 -0.71
C ILE A 141 -4.44 1.87 0.76
N ARG A 142 -5.65 1.44 1.13
CA ARG A 142 -6.02 1.12 2.53
C ARG A 142 -6.01 -0.38 2.80
N GLU A 143 -6.47 -1.17 1.84
CA GLU A 143 -6.64 -2.60 1.97
C GLU A 143 -5.73 -3.35 0.99
N VAL A 144 -5.25 -4.52 1.42
CA VAL A 144 -4.50 -5.45 0.56
C VAL A 144 -5.41 -6.61 0.22
N HIS A 145 -5.70 -6.74 -1.07
CA HIS A 145 -6.49 -7.81 -1.64
C HIS A 145 -5.56 -9.00 -1.92
N LEU A 146 -5.75 -10.11 -1.21
CA LEU A 146 -4.97 -11.32 -1.41
C LEU A 146 -5.84 -12.39 -2.10
N VAL A 147 -5.51 -12.68 -3.36
CA VAL A 147 -6.23 -13.65 -4.18
C VAL A 147 -5.67 -15.05 -3.96
N TRP A 148 -6.54 -15.99 -3.61
CA TRP A 148 -6.25 -17.43 -3.60
C TRP A 148 -7.19 -18.15 -4.56
N THR A 149 -6.68 -19.16 -5.27
CA THR A 149 -7.42 -19.84 -6.34
C THR A 149 -7.46 -21.35 -6.13
N LEU A 150 -8.66 -21.92 -6.11
CA LEU A 150 -8.83 -23.36 -6.25
C LEU A 150 -8.72 -23.76 -7.73
N PRO A 151 -7.78 -24.66 -8.09
CA PRO A 151 -7.73 -25.19 -9.45
C PRO A 151 -9.03 -25.98 -9.73
N PRO A 152 -9.53 -25.97 -10.98
CA PRO A 152 -10.71 -26.73 -11.34
C PRO A 152 -10.46 -28.25 -11.24
N PRO A 153 -11.53 -29.08 -11.19
CA PRO A 153 -11.41 -30.52 -11.42
C PRO A 153 -10.52 -30.84 -12.62
N ASP A 154 -9.53 -31.71 -12.41
CA ASP A 154 -8.76 -32.29 -13.50
C ASP A 154 -9.71 -33.01 -14.46
N ALA A 155 -9.78 -32.50 -15.70
CA ALA A 155 -10.41 -33.26 -16.78
C ALA A 155 -9.64 -34.59 -16.94
N PRO A 156 -10.32 -35.75 -17.06
CA PRO A 156 -9.66 -37.04 -17.05
C PRO A 156 -8.61 -37.11 -18.16
N THR A 157 -7.34 -37.17 -17.75
CA THR A 157 -6.22 -37.28 -18.68
C THR A 157 -6.36 -38.58 -19.47
N ALA A 158 -6.60 -38.45 -20.77
CA ALA A 158 -6.70 -39.61 -21.65
C ALA A 158 -5.40 -40.41 -21.59
N THR A 159 -5.48 -41.65 -21.14
CA THR A 159 -4.33 -42.54 -20.97
C THR A 159 -3.52 -42.63 -22.28
N PRO A 160 -2.24 -42.23 -22.30
CA PRO A 160 -1.44 -42.36 -23.51
C PRO A 160 -1.23 -43.85 -23.82
N LYS A 161 -1.71 -44.26 -24.99
CA LYS A 161 -1.48 -45.57 -25.59
C LYS A 161 0.04 -45.85 -25.67
N PRO A 162 0.53 -47.03 -25.25
CA PRO A 162 1.95 -47.30 -25.19
C PRO A 162 2.59 -47.31 -26.59
N ALA A 163 3.67 -46.54 -26.74
CA ALA A 163 4.62 -46.64 -27.84
C ALA A 163 5.88 -47.40 -27.37
N ALA A 164 6.57 -48.07 -28.29
CA ALA A 164 7.55 -49.12 -27.99
C ALA A 164 8.98 -48.63 -27.69
N SER A 165 9.82 -49.59 -27.32
CA SER A 165 11.19 -49.50 -26.78
C SER A 165 12.28 -49.09 -27.79
N GLU A 166 13.26 -48.31 -27.30
CA GLU A 166 14.67 -48.16 -27.72
C GLU A 166 15.32 -47.19 -26.68
N GLU A 167 16.56 -47.29 -26.16
CA GLU A 167 17.55 -48.37 -25.99
C GLU A 167 18.42 -48.02 -24.72
N ALA A 168 19.40 -48.83 -24.32
CA ALA A 168 20.40 -48.50 -23.26
C ALA A 168 21.83 -48.69 -23.78
N PRO A 169 22.82 -47.87 -23.35
CA PRO A 169 23.80 -48.31 -22.33
C PRO A 169 24.31 -47.14 -21.42
N GLU A 170 25.22 -47.24 -20.45
CA GLU A 170 26.01 -48.36 -19.88
C GLU A 170 26.18 -48.17 -18.33
N ALA A 171 27.27 -48.65 -17.71
CA ALA A 171 27.55 -48.52 -16.26
C ALA A 171 29.00 -48.07 -15.94
N THR A 172 29.24 -47.59 -14.71
CA THR A 172 30.59 -47.48 -14.08
C THR A 172 30.46 -47.63 -12.54
N SER A 173 31.53 -48.05 -11.87
CA SER A 173 31.52 -48.96 -10.70
C SER A 173 31.53 -48.36 -9.27
N THR A 174 30.98 -49.15 -8.33
CA THR A 174 31.11 -49.12 -6.84
C THR A 174 32.56 -49.44 -6.37
N PRO A 175 32.99 -49.18 -5.09
CA PRO A 175 32.43 -49.69 -3.80
C PRO A 175 32.31 -48.59 -2.69
N GLY A 176 31.90 -48.79 -1.43
CA GLY A 176 31.52 -49.94 -0.60
C GLY A 176 31.02 -49.44 0.79
N ALA A 177 30.37 -50.29 1.59
CA ALA A 177 29.42 -49.89 2.64
C ALA A 177 29.98 -49.23 3.94
N SER A 178 29.13 -48.42 4.58
CA SER A 178 29.10 -48.16 6.03
C SER A 178 27.64 -48.13 6.51
N PRO A 179 27.27 -48.73 7.65
CA PRO A 179 25.87 -48.87 8.06
C PRO A 179 25.31 -47.57 8.67
N THR A 180 24.38 -46.92 7.96
CA THR A 180 23.55 -45.85 8.51
C THR A 180 22.43 -46.45 9.38
N PRO A 181 22.14 -45.93 10.59
CA PRO A 181 21.04 -46.41 11.42
C PRO A 181 19.67 -46.25 10.73
N PRO A 182 18.65 -47.03 11.14
CA PRO A 182 17.31 -46.93 10.55
C PRO A 182 16.76 -45.51 10.69
N PRO A 183 15.99 -45.00 9.70
CA PRO A 183 15.37 -43.69 9.82
C PRO A 183 14.37 -43.70 10.97
N THR A 184 14.64 -42.87 11.98
CA THR A 184 13.71 -42.57 13.07
C THR A 184 12.42 -42.03 12.47
N SER A 185 11.33 -42.79 12.62
CA SER A 185 9.99 -42.33 12.26
C SER A 185 9.41 -41.41 13.33
N THR A 186 8.34 -40.69 12.95
CA THR A 186 7.39 -39.99 13.86
C THR A 186 7.89 -38.58 14.27
N PRO A 187 7.05 -37.52 14.20
CA PRO A 187 5.59 -37.54 14.28
C PRO A 187 4.86 -37.58 12.94
N THR A 188 4.01 -38.61 12.80
CA THR A 188 2.76 -38.48 12.05
C THR A 188 1.88 -37.49 12.82
N THR A 189 1.55 -36.34 12.24
CA THR A 189 0.60 -35.41 12.85
C THR A 189 -0.81 -35.97 12.69
N GLU A 190 -1.56 -36.14 13.78
CA GLU A 190 -3.00 -36.46 13.70
C GLU A 190 -3.74 -35.36 12.91
N GLY A 191 -4.66 -35.76 12.03
CA GLY A 191 -5.60 -34.85 11.37
C GLY A 191 -5.29 -34.41 9.93
N VAL A 192 -4.18 -34.84 9.31
CA VAL A 192 -3.88 -34.52 7.89
C VAL A 192 -4.54 -35.54 6.96
N CYS A 193 -5.30 -35.05 5.98
CA CYS A 193 -6.07 -35.87 5.04
C CYS A 193 -5.26 -36.29 3.80
N ASN A 194 -5.01 -37.59 3.64
CA ASN A 194 -4.43 -38.19 2.42
C ASN A 194 -5.53 -38.83 1.55
N GLY A 195 -5.68 -38.35 0.32
CA GLY A 195 -6.76 -38.72 -0.60
C GLY A 195 -6.86 -37.79 -1.80
N THR A 196 -7.99 -37.82 -2.51
CA THR A 196 -8.21 -37.04 -3.75
C THR A 196 -9.45 -36.16 -3.61
N ILE A 197 -9.34 -34.90 -4.04
CA ILE A 197 -10.49 -33.99 -4.16
C ILE A 197 -11.22 -34.31 -5.47
N THR A 198 -12.44 -34.83 -5.34
CA THR A 198 -13.36 -35.13 -6.44
C THR A 198 -14.48 -34.09 -6.49
N TRP A 199 -14.80 -33.65 -7.70
CA TRP A 199 -15.78 -32.58 -7.93
C TRP A 199 -17.05 -33.15 -8.55
N THR A 200 -18.16 -33.07 -7.83
CA THR A 200 -19.47 -33.54 -8.30
C THR A 200 -20.27 -32.36 -8.85
N ALA A 201 -20.46 -32.32 -10.17
CA ALA A 201 -21.26 -31.31 -10.83
C ALA A 201 -22.76 -31.52 -10.54
N GLY A 202 -23.37 -30.58 -9.81
CA GLY A 202 -24.80 -30.52 -9.55
C GLY A 202 -25.58 -29.88 -10.70
N THR A 203 -26.90 -30.08 -10.68
CA THR A 203 -27.82 -29.80 -11.79
C THR A 203 -27.99 -28.32 -12.17
N ASN A 204 -27.47 -27.38 -11.36
CA ASN A 204 -27.61 -25.93 -11.57
C ASN A 204 -26.27 -25.23 -11.92
N GLY A 205 -25.28 -25.95 -12.44
CA GLY A 205 -23.91 -25.42 -12.62
C GLY A 205 -23.12 -25.31 -11.30
N ALA A 206 -23.69 -25.89 -10.24
CA ALA A 206 -23.21 -25.87 -8.88
C ALA A 206 -22.39 -27.13 -8.58
N SER A 207 -21.07 -27.03 -8.43
CA SER A 207 -20.20 -28.20 -8.17
C SER A 207 -19.86 -28.31 -6.68
N THR A 208 -20.03 -29.48 -6.08
CA THR A 208 -19.60 -29.71 -4.69
C THR A 208 -18.19 -30.29 -4.65
N ALA A 209 -17.36 -29.77 -3.74
CA ALA A 209 -16.08 -30.37 -3.39
C ALA A 209 -16.33 -31.57 -2.46
N THR A 210 -15.93 -32.77 -2.90
CA THR A 210 -15.92 -33.97 -2.04
C THR A 210 -14.50 -34.46 -1.96
N PHE A 211 -13.96 -34.64 -0.77
CA PHE A 211 -12.67 -35.32 -0.62
C PHE A 211 -12.91 -36.78 -0.32
N THR A 212 -12.29 -37.66 -1.10
CA THR A 212 -12.31 -39.10 -0.86
C THR A 212 -10.98 -39.51 -0.26
N ASN A 213 -10.98 -39.99 0.99
CA ASN A 213 -9.76 -40.51 1.64
C ASN A 213 -9.31 -41.83 1.00
N ASN A 214 -8.09 -42.28 1.30
CA ASN A 214 -7.54 -43.54 0.77
C ASN A 214 -8.34 -44.81 1.12
N SER A 215 -9.33 -44.73 2.03
CA SER A 215 -10.28 -45.80 2.39
C SER A 215 -11.66 -45.67 1.70
N GLY A 216 -11.87 -44.66 0.85
CA GLY A 216 -13.12 -44.46 0.11
C GLY A 216 -14.20 -43.66 0.86
N GLU A 217 -13.90 -43.11 2.02
CA GLU A 217 -14.81 -42.29 2.82
C GLU A 217 -14.82 -40.84 2.32
N GLN A 218 -16.01 -40.23 2.26
CA GLN A 218 -16.22 -38.91 1.70
C GLN A 218 -16.38 -37.85 2.78
N TYR A 219 -15.71 -36.71 2.58
CA TYR A 219 -15.72 -35.55 3.45
C TYR A 219 -16.25 -34.34 2.68
N THR A 220 -17.06 -33.52 3.34
CA THR A 220 -17.58 -32.25 2.82
C THR A 220 -16.83 -31.08 3.44
N LEU A 221 -16.57 -30.05 2.63
CA LEU A 221 -15.81 -28.87 3.02
C LEU A 221 -16.68 -27.90 3.84
N THR A 222 -16.29 -27.64 5.10
CA THR A 222 -17.08 -26.87 6.08
C THR A 222 -16.49 -25.48 6.38
N SER A 223 -15.16 -25.37 6.42
CA SER A 223 -14.49 -24.09 6.67
C SER A 223 -13.11 -24.03 6.01
N ILE A 224 -12.61 -22.80 5.83
CA ILE A 224 -11.20 -22.53 5.49
C ILE A 224 -10.47 -21.93 6.69
N ILE A 225 -9.21 -22.29 6.87
CA ILE A 225 -8.29 -21.59 7.77
C ILE A 225 -7.38 -20.72 6.92
N VAL A 226 -7.42 -19.41 7.17
CA VAL A 226 -6.58 -18.40 6.52
C VAL A 226 -5.47 -18.02 7.47
N THR A 227 -4.21 -18.12 7.01
CA THR A 227 -3.03 -17.82 7.84
C THR A 227 -2.19 -16.70 7.24
N TRP A 228 -1.75 -15.78 8.11
CA TRP A 228 -0.83 -14.70 7.75
C TRP A 228 0.17 -14.40 8.88
N ALA A 229 1.33 -13.84 8.53
CA ALA A 229 2.54 -13.83 9.36
C ALA A 229 2.54 -12.83 10.54
N LYS A 230 1.57 -11.92 10.61
CA LYS A 230 1.40 -10.93 11.69
C LYS A 230 0.00 -11.06 12.26
N LYS A 231 -0.19 -10.83 13.55
CA LYS A 231 -1.53 -10.84 14.17
C LYS A 231 -2.26 -9.50 14.11
N ASP A 232 -1.55 -8.44 13.73
CA ASP A 232 -2.03 -7.05 13.77
C ASP A 232 -3.09 -6.74 12.69
N PRO A 233 -2.87 -7.03 11.38
CA PRO A 233 -3.95 -6.89 10.40
C PRO A 233 -5.03 -7.94 10.67
N LEU A 234 -6.29 -7.50 10.76
CA LEU A 234 -7.45 -8.38 10.90
C LEU A 234 -8.02 -8.71 9.52
N LEU A 235 -8.53 -9.94 9.35
CA LEU A 235 -9.32 -10.29 8.18
C LEU A 235 -10.69 -9.63 8.29
N ASN A 236 -10.96 -8.62 7.47
CA ASN A 236 -12.18 -7.81 7.52
C ASN A 236 -13.31 -8.45 6.70
N GLU A 237 -12.98 -8.91 5.48
CA GLU A 237 -13.96 -9.40 4.51
C GLU A 237 -13.36 -10.50 3.61
N VAL A 238 -14.21 -11.42 3.14
CA VAL A 238 -13.87 -12.44 2.15
C VAL A 238 -14.83 -12.33 0.97
N ILE A 239 -14.29 -12.11 -0.22
CA ILE A 239 -15.05 -11.87 -1.45
C ILE A 239 -14.94 -13.09 -2.38
N TYR A 240 -16.08 -13.51 -2.95
CA TYR A 240 -16.17 -14.56 -3.98
C TYR A 240 -16.12 -13.93 -5.37
N VAL A 241 -15.01 -14.08 -6.10
CA VAL A 241 -14.78 -13.39 -7.38
C VAL A 241 -15.74 -13.85 -8.49
N ASN A 242 -16.38 -15.01 -8.34
CA ASN A 242 -17.38 -15.51 -9.30
C ASN A 242 -18.77 -14.85 -9.14
N GLY A 243 -19.02 -14.06 -8.09
CA GLY A 243 -20.29 -13.36 -7.85
C GLY A 243 -21.50 -14.27 -7.61
N ILE A 244 -21.29 -15.56 -7.34
CA ILE A 244 -22.36 -16.53 -7.03
C ILE A 244 -22.88 -16.34 -5.59
N TYR A 245 -22.04 -15.79 -4.72
CA TYR A 245 -22.32 -15.53 -3.32
C TYR A 245 -22.04 -14.07 -2.95
N ASP A 246 -22.82 -13.54 -2.02
CA ASP A 246 -22.50 -12.29 -1.34
C ASP A 246 -21.19 -12.42 -0.55
N PRO A 247 -20.40 -11.34 -0.41
CA PRO A 247 -19.16 -11.37 0.38
C PRO A 247 -19.46 -11.58 1.88
N ILE A 248 -18.54 -12.24 2.57
CA ILE A 248 -18.61 -12.42 4.03
C ILE A 248 -17.86 -11.27 4.69
N SER A 249 -18.58 -10.18 4.97
CA SER A 249 -18.04 -8.94 5.53
C SER A 249 -18.12 -8.89 7.07
N GLY A 250 -17.26 -8.07 7.69
CA GLY A 250 -17.32 -7.77 9.13
C GLY A 250 -16.72 -8.84 10.05
N LEU A 251 -15.85 -9.70 9.52
CA LEU A 251 -15.27 -10.85 10.21
C LEU A 251 -14.30 -10.45 11.33
N LEU A 252 -13.48 -9.43 11.11
CA LEU A 252 -12.44 -8.91 12.02
C LEU A 252 -11.61 -10.00 12.75
N LEU A 253 -11.25 -11.07 12.04
CA LEU A 253 -10.58 -12.23 12.62
C LEU A 253 -9.05 -12.05 12.72
N THR A 254 -8.44 -12.64 13.75
CA THR A 254 -6.98 -12.67 13.93
C THR A 254 -6.36 -13.93 13.32
N SER A 255 -5.05 -13.90 13.00
CA SER A 255 -4.34 -15.07 12.46
C SER A 255 -4.10 -16.15 13.53
N PRO A 256 -4.47 -17.43 13.30
CA PRO A 256 -5.17 -17.97 12.13
C PRO A 256 -6.69 -17.76 12.20
N ALA A 257 -7.30 -17.36 11.09
CA ALA A 257 -8.76 -17.15 11.01
C ALA A 257 -9.46 -18.36 10.40
N THR A 258 -10.45 -18.91 11.11
CA THR A 258 -11.39 -19.87 10.53
C THR A 258 -12.59 -19.13 9.95
N VAL A 259 -12.89 -19.35 8.67
CA VAL A 259 -14.07 -18.82 7.99
C VAL A 259 -14.96 -20.00 7.64
N GLU A 260 -16.14 -20.07 8.27
CA GLU A 260 -17.18 -21.06 7.98
C GLU A 260 -17.84 -20.73 6.64
N ILE A 261 -18.06 -21.74 5.80
CA ILE A 261 -18.63 -21.58 4.46
C ILE A 261 -19.84 -22.53 4.36
N PRO A 262 -21.07 -22.04 4.61
CA PRO A 262 -22.27 -22.85 4.53
C PRO A 262 -22.57 -23.23 3.07
N ASP A 263 -22.91 -24.49 2.84
CA ASP A 263 -23.35 -25.05 1.56
C ASP A 263 -22.44 -24.68 0.37
N TRP A 264 -21.16 -25.07 0.47
CA TRP A 264 -20.12 -24.76 -0.51
C TRP A 264 -20.45 -25.24 -1.94
N VAL A 265 -20.65 -24.28 -2.85
CA VAL A 265 -20.78 -24.49 -4.29
C VAL A 265 -19.62 -23.83 -5.04
N VAL A 266 -18.86 -24.64 -5.78
CA VAL A 266 -17.91 -24.17 -6.80
C VAL A 266 -18.63 -24.02 -8.13
N GLY A 267 -18.68 -22.80 -8.64
CA GLY A 267 -19.12 -22.53 -10.02
C GLY A 267 -18.21 -23.21 -11.04
N THR A 268 -18.69 -23.40 -12.27
CA THR A 268 -17.91 -24.05 -13.34
C THR A 268 -16.68 -23.22 -13.76
N GLY A 269 -15.52 -23.48 -13.13
CA GLY A 269 -14.25 -22.81 -13.42
C GLY A 269 -13.32 -22.74 -12.22
N THR A 270 -12.22 -22.00 -12.36
CA THR A 270 -11.32 -21.66 -11.24
C THR A 270 -12.05 -20.76 -10.24
N THR A 271 -12.31 -21.25 -9.02
CA THR A 271 -12.89 -20.40 -7.97
C THR A 271 -11.78 -19.59 -7.32
N GLN A 272 -11.98 -18.27 -7.27
CA GLN A 272 -11.04 -17.34 -6.64
C GLN A 272 -11.69 -16.69 -5.42
N PHE A 273 -10.93 -16.63 -4.34
CA PHE A 273 -11.24 -15.96 -3.09
C PHE A 273 -10.34 -14.75 -2.96
N GLU A 274 -10.90 -13.63 -2.52
CA GLU A 274 -10.16 -12.41 -2.27
C GLU A 274 -10.31 -12.05 -0.78
N PHE A 275 -9.19 -12.06 -0.07
CA PHE A 275 -9.13 -11.77 1.36
C PHE A 275 -8.76 -10.31 1.57
N VAL A 276 -9.64 -9.56 2.25
CA VAL A 276 -9.50 -8.13 2.52
C VAL A 276 -9.06 -7.92 3.97
N PHE A 277 -7.93 -7.24 4.16
CA PHE A 277 -7.34 -7.01 5.49
C PHE A 277 -7.49 -5.55 5.92
N SER A 278 -7.75 -5.34 7.22
CA SER A 278 -7.92 -4.03 7.86
C SER A 278 -6.66 -3.15 7.87
N GLU A 279 -5.49 -3.71 7.57
CA GLU A 279 -4.25 -2.95 7.46
C GLU A 279 -3.37 -3.44 6.30
N ASN A 280 -2.73 -2.49 5.63
CA ASN A 280 -1.60 -2.78 4.76
C ASN A 280 -0.47 -3.48 5.52
N ASN A 281 0.20 -4.45 4.88
CA ASN A 281 1.28 -5.32 5.42
C ASN A 281 0.84 -6.67 6.03
N ALA A 282 -0.37 -7.14 5.73
CA ALA A 282 -0.71 -8.56 5.85
C ALA A 282 0.16 -9.40 4.89
N LYS A 283 1.01 -10.27 5.43
CA LYS A 283 1.82 -11.21 4.65
C LYS A 283 1.18 -12.60 4.72
N PHE A 284 0.59 -13.03 3.61
CA PHE A 284 0.01 -14.38 3.49
C PHE A 284 1.02 -15.48 3.81
N THR A 285 0.57 -16.53 4.52
CA THR A 285 1.37 -17.73 4.78
C THR A 285 0.74 -19.02 4.24
N GLY A 286 -0.59 -19.07 4.07
CA GLY A 286 -1.28 -20.21 3.46
C GLY A 286 -2.79 -20.24 3.76
N VAL A 287 -3.55 -20.95 2.91
CA VAL A 287 -4.90 -21.44 3.21
C VAL A 287 -4.78 -22.90 3.62
N SER A 288 -5.59 -23.35 4.57
CA SER A 288 -5.91 -24.77 4.79
C SER A 288 -7.41 -24.98 4.63
N LEU A 289 -7.81 -26.17 4.19
CA LEU A 289 -9.20 -26.59 4.04
C LEU A 289 -9.57 -27.52 5.20
N ILE A 290 -10.72 -27.28 5.83
CA ILE A 290 -11.29 -28.14 6.87
C ILE A 290 -12.49 -28.86 6.29
N MET A 291 -12.42 -30.19 6.27
CA MET A 291 -13.49 -31.03 5.76
C MET A 291 -13.93 -32.02 6.82
N GLU A 292 -15.23 -32.24 6.92
CA GLU A 292 -15.84 -33.11 7.94
C GLU A 292 -16.50 -34.32 7.28
N ASP A 293 -16.40 -35.48 7.95
CA ASP A 293 -17.17 -36.67 7.58
C ASP A 293 -18.63 -36.56 8.07
N GLY A 294 -19.48 -37.50 7.65
CA GLY A 294 -20.87 -37.60 8.13
C GLY A 294 -21.03 -37.90 9.63
N SER A 295 -19.93 -37.99 10.40
CA SER A 295 -19.91 -38.09 11.86
C SER A 295 -19.36 -36.82 12.56
N GLY A 296 -19.02 -35.77 11.80
CA GLY A 296 -18.52 -34.49 12.30
C GLY A 296 -17.04 -34.49 12.70
N LYS A 297 -16.21 -35.41 12.18
CA LYS A 297 -14.76 -35.39 12.45
C LYS A 297 -14.04 -34.50 11.43
N PRO A 298 -13.34 -33.43 11.86
CA PRO A 298 -12.63 -32.54 10.96
C PRO A 298 -11.30 -33.14 10.51
N CYS A 299 -10.92 -32.83 9.27
CA CYS A 299 -9.69 -33.25 8.63
C CYS A 299 -9.10 -32.08 7.82
N GLN A 300 -7.77 -31.90 7.87
CA GLN A 300 -7.06 -30.78 7.25
C GLN A 300 -6.39 -31.17 5.92
N VAL A 301 -6.57 -30.32 4.91
CA VAL A 301 -5.83 -30.32 3.64
C VAL A 301 -5.13 -28.97 3.45
N TRP A 302 -3.96 -28.98 2.81
CA TRP A 302 -3.06 -27.84 2.61
C TRP A 302 -2.82 -27.59 1.12
#